data_AF-A0A0S7XJZ3-F1
#
_entry.id   AF-A0A0S7XJZ3-F1
#
_cell.length_a   1.000
_cell.length_b   1.000
_cell.length_c   1.000
_cell.angle_alpha   90.00
_cell.angle_beta   90.00
_cell.angle_gamma   90.00
#
_symmetry.space_group_name_H-M   'P 1'
#
loop_
_entity.id
_entity.type
_entity.pdbx_description
1 polymer ?
#
loop_
_entity_poly.entity_id
_entity_poly.type
_entity_poly.pdbx_seq_one_letter_code
_entity_poly.pdbx_strand_id
1 'polypeptide(L)'
;MTDLILLHPPCVYDFRKNSIFFGPISDIIPSTPVFEMYPLGFVSLSQYLNKHGYDVRIINVAYKMLSSPRYDAEKEIKNLNAFAFGIDLHWLPHAQGSLELAKIVKKHHQTPVIFGGLSSTYFHEELIKYPQVDFVIRGESAEVPLLHLLSVLQNKKDFSSIPNLTYKQDGQVKINQMSYVPEDLNEFTIDYAHIIKSAIKHRDFSGYVPFSDWQNYPITAIFTCRGCTYNCRTCGGSKEAYQKFCGRRKPAYRDPELVASDVYSISKYFKGPIFVLGDIFQPGEKYAQTLLDSLKKQ
;
A
#
# COMPACT_ATOMS: atom_id res chain seq x y z
N MET A 1 -13.60 -6.08 16.74
CA MET A 1 -12.60 -6.83 15.95
C MET A 1 -12.54 -6.17 14.60
N THR A 2 -11.36 -5.82 14.10
CA THR A 2 -11.19 -5.17 12.79
C THR A 2 -11.02 -6.26 11.73
N ASP A 3 -11.53 -6.07 10.51
CA ASP A 3 -11.42 -7.11 9.47
C ASP A 3 -9.99 -7.21 8.92
N LEU A 4 -9.35 -6.06 8.70
CA LEU A 4 -7.96 -6.01 8.23
C LEU A 4 -7.19 -4.91 8.94
N ILE A 5 -6.04 -5.24 9.52
CA ILE A 5 -5.05 -4.26 9.96
C ILE A 5 -3.88 -4.23 8.98
N LEU A 6 -3.64 -3.09 8.35
CA LEU A 6 -2.50 -2.80 7.50
C LEU A 6 -1.36 -2.23 8.35
N LEU A 7 -0.25 -2.94 8.45
CA LEU A 7 0.94 -2.54 9.19
C LEU A 7 2.01 -2.04 8.20
N HIS A 8 2.45 -0.80 8.38
CA HIS A 8 3.61 -0.29 7.63
C HIS A 8 4.90 -0.45 8.47
N PRO A 9 5.86 -1.27 8.03
CA PRO A 9 7.09 -1.56 8.76
C PRO A 9 8.17 -0.47 8.55
N PRO A 10 9.10 -0.26 9.50
CA PRO A 10 10.34 0.45 9.17
C PRO A 10 11.18 -0.37 8.16
N CYS A 11 12.17 0.25 7.51
CA CYS A 11 13.16 -0.48 6.68
C CYS A 11 13.78 -1.66 7.45
N VAL A 12 14.36 -1.33 8.60
CA VAL A 12 14.97 -2.29 9.51
C VAL A 12 14.31 -2.13 10.88
N TYR A 13 13.72 -3.19 11.42
CA TYR A 13 12.99 -3.16 12.69
C TYR A 13 13.87 -2.74 13.87
N ASP A 14 15.10 -3.24 13.96
CA ASP A 14 16.00 -2.98 15.09
C ASP A 14 16.84 -1.69 14.95
N PHE A 15 16.40 -0.72 14.15
CA PHE A 15 17.13 0.54 13.90
C PHE A 15 17.44 1.38 15.14
N ARG A 16 16.72 1.14 16.25
CA ARG A 16 16.97 1.80 17.54
C ARG A 16 18.02 1.09 18.40
N LYS A 17 18.35 -0.17 18.09
CA LYS A 17 19.27 -0.99 18.89
C LYS A 17 20.65 -1.08 18.25
N ASN A 18 20.70 -1.06 16.93
CA ASN A 18 21.92 -1.24 16.16
C ASN A 18 22.25 0.03 15.37
N SER A 19 23.55 0.32 15.22
CA SER A 19 24.00 1.27 14.22
C SER A 19 23.79 0.68 12.83
N ILE A 20 22.99 1.36 12.00
CA ILE A 20 22.66 0.90 10.66
C ILE A 20 23.29 1.83 9.64
N PHE A 21 24.07 1.27 8.72
CA PHE A 21 24.43 1.95 7.50
C PHE A 21 23.27 1.79 6.52
N PHE A 22 22.45 2.82 6.39
CA PHE A 22 21.38 2.81 5.41
C PHE A 22 22.02 2.88 4.01
N GLY A 23 21.68 1.92 3.14
CA GLY A 23 22.08 1.96 1.74
C GLY A 23 21.49 3.18 1.02
N PRO A 24 21.77 3.35 -0.28
CA PRO A 24 21.19 4.46 -1.04
C PRO A 24 19.66 4.32 -1.08
N ILE A 25 18.97 5.12 -0.26
CA ILE A 25 17.52 5.32 -0.33
C ILE A 25 17.30 6.59 -1.15
N SER A 26 16.40 6.55 -2.11
CA SER A 26 16.13 7.69 -3.00
C SER A 26 15.58 8.88 -2.22
N ASP A 27 16.18 10.06 -2.37
CA ASP A 27 15.76 11.32 -1.74
C ASP A 27 14.42 11.87 -2.29
N ILE A 28 13.81 11.20 -3.28
CA ILE A 28 12.57 11.64 -3.95
C ILE A 28 11.33 11.41 -3.07
N ILE A 29 11.41 10.50 -2.10
CA ILE A 29 10.29 10.18 -1.21
C ILE A 29 10.55 10.90 0.13
N PRO A 30 9.64 11.79 0.61
CA PRO A 30 9.84 12.58 1.81
C PRO A 30 9.83 11.68 3.05
N SER A 31 10.98 11.10 3.36
CA SER A 31 11.12 10.05 4.35
C SER A 31 12.49 10.11 4.97
N THR A 32 12.59 9.72 6.24
CA THR A 32 13.89 9.52 6.88
C THR A 32 14.51 8.22 6.39
N PRO A 33 15.78 7.90 6.75
CA PRO A 33 16.36 6.60 6.44
C PRO A 33 15.59 5.38 7.01
N VAL A 34 14.74 5.58 8.02
CA VAL A 34 13.81 4.56 8.53
C VAL A 34 12.70 4.23 7.52
N PHE A 35 12.49 5.13 6.56
CA PHE A 35 11.56 5.04 5.45
C PHE A 35 10.11 4.91 5.91
N GLU A 36 9.67 5.83 6.75
CA GLU A 36 8.39 5.73 7.44
C GLU A 36 7.16 6.09 6.60
N MET A 37 7.35 6.50 5.34
CA MET A 37 6.26 6.85 4.45
C MET A 37 5.53 5.61 3.93
N TYR A 38 4.30 5.36 4.38
CA TYR A 38 3.52 4.24 3.83
C TYR A 38 3.09 4.50 2.38
N PRO A 39 2.91 3.45 1.56
CA PRO A 39 2.49 3.60 0.16
C PRO A 39 1.03 4.07 0.06
N LEU A 40 0.72 4.94 -0.91
CA LEU A 40 -0.67 5.36 -1.22
C LEU A 40 -1.61 4.19 -1.50
N GLY A 41 -1.07 3.03 -1.88
CA GLY A 41 -1.83 1.79 -2.00
C GLY A 41 -2.60 1.44 -0.72
N PHE A 42 -2.09 1.75 0.48
CA PHE A 42 -2.83 1.53 1.73
C PHE A 42 -4.09 2.40 1.83
N VAL A 43 -4.02 3.65 1.39
CA VAL A 43 -5.18 4.54 1.35
C VAL A 43 -6.23 4.00 0.38
N SER A 44 -5.78 3.62 -0.83
CA SER A 44 -6.66 3.02 -1.86
C SER A 44 -7.32 1.73 -1.37
N LEU A 45 -6.54 0.80 -0.80
CA LEU A 45 -7.03 -0.47 -0.26
C LEU A 45 -8.03 -0.24 0.89
N SER A 46 -7.68 0.62 1.86
CA SER A 46 -8.54 0.92 3.00
C SER A 46 -9.89 1.47 2.55
N GLN A 47 -9.87 2.40 1.59
CA GLN A 47 -11.08 3.01 1.06
C GLN A 47 -11.92 2.04 0.23
N TYR A 48 -11.29 1.29 -0.68
CA TYR A 48 -11.99 0.32 -1.53
C TYR A 48 -12.67 -0.77 -0.69
N LEU A 49 -11.94 -1.35 0.26
CA LEU A 49 -12.48 -2.37 1.16
C LEU A 49 -13.58 -1.82 2.07
N ASN A 50 -13.44 -0.58 2.56
CA ASN A 50 -14.48 0.05 3.37
C ASN A 50 -15.78 0.29 2.62
N LYS A 51 -15.71 0.72 1.35
CA LYS A 51 -16.89 0.81 0.47
C LYS A 51 -17.60 -0.54 0.28
N HIS A 52 -16.87 -1.65 0.43
CA HIS A 52 -17.39 -3.02 0.35
C HIS A 52 -17.71 -3.63 1.73
N GLY A 53 -17.83 -2.81 2.78
CA GLY A 53 -18.33 -3.23 4.09
C GLY A 53 -17.27 -3.76 5.06
N TYR A 54 -15.97 -3.71 4.71
CA TYR A 54 -14.90 -4.16 5.60
C TYR A 54 -14.37 -3.02 6.48
N ASP A 55 -14.08 -3.32 7.74
CA ASP A 55 -13.35 -2.44 8.64
C ASP A 55 -11.83 -2.59 8.45
N VAL A 56 -11.18 -1.53 7.96
CA VAL A 56 -9.74 -1.52 7.70
C VAL A 56 -9.04 -0.45 8.53
N ARG A 57 -8.04 -0.86 9.31
CA ARG A 57 -7.19 0.03 10.09
C ARG A 57 -5.78 0.07 9.52
N ILE A 58 -5.19 1.26 9.43
CA ILE A 58 -3.77 1.45 9.09
C ILE A 58 -3.01 1.77 10.37
N ILE A 59 -1.85 1.14 10.55
CA ILE A 59 -0.91 1.44 11.64
C ILE A 59 0.47 1.63 11.03
N ASN A 60 0.94 2.87 11.01
CA ASN A 60 2.30 3.21 10.62
C ASN A 60 3.28 2.91 11.77
N VAL A 61 3.75 1.68 11.84
CA VAL A 61 4.69 1.22 12.88
C VAL A 61 6.02 1.95 12.75
N ALA A 62 6.50 2.17 11.51
CA ALA A 62 7.72 2.93 11.24
C ALA A 62 7.67 4.33 11.85
N TYR A 63 6.61 5.09 11.58
CA TYR A 63 6.43 6.45 12.11
C TYR A 63 6.30 6.47 13.63
N LYS A 64 5.50 5.57 14.21
CA LYS A 64 5.38 5.48 15.68
C LYS A 64 6.73 5.12 16.33
N MET A 65 7.52 4.29 15.66
CA MET A 65 8.88 3.98 16.10
C MET A 65 9.84 5.17 15.97
N LEU A 66 9.70 5.97 14.94
CA LEU A 66 10.55 7.14 14.75
C LEU A 66 10.19 8.27 15.73
N SER A 67 8.89 8.54 15.89
CA SER A 67 8.36 9.68 16.65
C SER A 67 8.49 9.56 18.17
N SER A 68 8.56 8.34 18.72
CA SER A 68 8.64 8.14 20.18
C SER A 68 9.58 7.00 20.56
N PRO A 69 10.76 7.26 21.14
CA PRO A 69 11.70 6.22 21.57
C PRO A 69 11.10 5.20 22.56
N ARG A 70 10.05 5.59 23.30
CA ARG A 70 9.36 4.73 24.28
C ARG A 70 8.27 3.84 23.66
N TYR A 71 7.91 4.07 22.40
CA TYR A 71 6.92 3.27 21.69
C TYR A 71 7.41 1.83 21.51
N ASP A 72 6.61 0.86 21.96
CA ASP A 72 6.87 -0.57 21.87
C ASP A 72 5.94 -1.20 20.83
N ALA A 73 6.51 -1.47 19.65
CA ALA A 73 5.77 -2.04 18.52
C ALA A 73 5.25 -3.45 18.82
N GLU A 74 6.02 -4.29 19.51
CA GLU A 74 5.58 -5.66 19.85
C GLU A 74 4.42 -5.62 20.83
N LYS A 75 4.47 -4.74 21.84
CA LYS A 75 3.37 -4.55 22.78
C LYS A 75 2.10 -4.04 22.09
N GLU A 76 2.19 -3.09 21.16
CA GLU A 76 1.00 -2.68 20.40
C GLU A 76 0.46 -3.85 19.58
N ILE A 77 1.30 -4.50 18.77
CA ILE A 77 0.88 -5.62 17.90
C ILE A 77 0.22 -6.73 18.71
N LYS A 78 0.79 -7.11 19.86
CA LYS A 78 0.20 -8.11 20.76
C LYS A 78 -1.24 -7.79 21.18
N ASN A 79 -1.55 -6.51 21.38
CA ASN A 79 -2.86 -6.05 21.85
C ASN A 79 -3.87 -5.78 20.72
N LEU A 80 -3.47 -5.97 19.45
CA LEU A 80 -4.38 -5.82 18.31
C LEU A 80 -5.34 -7.00 18.22
N ASN A 81 -6.51 -6.76 17.65
CA ASN A 81 -7.50 -7.80 17.37
C ASN A 81 -8.04 -7.62 15.94
N ALA A 82 -7.55 -8.45 15.03
CA ALA A 82 -7.89 -8.40 13.60
C ALA A 82 -8.21 -9.78 13.05
N PHE A 83 -9.08 -9.82 12.03
CA PHE A 83 -9.33 -11.05 11.27
C PHE A 83 -8.14 -11.41 10.37
N ALA A 84 -7.49 -10.43 9.76
CA ALA A 84 -6.24 -10.59 9.02
C ALA A 84 -5.29 -9.40 9.23
N PHE A 85 -3.99 -9.64 9.02
CA PHE A 85 -2.97 -8.60 8.97
C PHE A 85 -2.40 -8.46 7.56
N GLY A 86 -2.39 -7.26 7.03
CA GLY A 86 -1.69 -6.91 5.80
C GLY A 86 -0.38 -6.19 6.11
N ILE A 87 0.70 -6.56 5.45
CA ILE A 87 2.01 -5.90 5.58
C ILE A 87 2.47 -5.49 4.19
N ASP A 88 2.79 -4.21 3.99
CA ASP A 88 3.37 -3.81 2.72
C ASP A 88 4.85 -4.18 2.65
N LEU A 89 5.21 -4.70 1.49
CA LEU A 89 6.57 -4.76 1.00
C LEU A 89 6.53 -4.20 -0.42
N HIS A 90 6.23 -2.90 -0.50
CA HIS A 90 6.18 -2.16 -1.76
C HIS A 90 7.60 -1.87 -2.25
N TRP A 91 8.44 -1.29 -1.38
CA TRP A 91 9.85 -1.06 -1.64
C TRP A 91 10.74 -2.07 -0.91
N LEU A 92 11.77 -2.55 -1.60
CA LEU A 92 12.67 -3.59 -1.10
C LEU A 92 13.41 -3.23 0.21
N PRO A 93 13.73 -1.96 0.54
CA PRO A 93 14.31 -1.60 1.84
C PRO A 93 13.53 -2.10 3.06
N HIS A 94 12.21 -2.33 2.94
CA HIS A 94 11.37 -2.88 4.01
C HIS A 94 11.46 -4.39 4.17
N ALA A 95 12.27 -5.11 3.39
CA ALA A 95 12.29 -6.58 3.42
C ALA A 95 12.56 -7.13 4.84
N GLN A 96 13.50 -6.55 5.57
CA GLN A 96 13.78 -6.98 6.93
C GLN A 96 12.65 -6.59 7.89
N GLY A 97 12.26 -5.31 7.93
CA GLY A 97 11.26 -4.85 8.88
C GLY A 97 9.87 -5.48 8.68
N SER A 98 9.46 -5.70 7.42
CA SER A 98 8.19 -6.37 7.08
C SER A 98 8.15 -7.81 7.59
N LEU A 99 9.23 -8.57 7.39
CA LEU A 99 9.35 -9.95 7.88
C LEU A 99 9.42 -10.03 9.41
N GLU A 100 10.05 -9.07 10.08
CA GLU A 100 10.05 -9.01 11.55
C GLU A 100 8.67 -8.68 12.12
N LEU A 101 7.94 -7.72 11.53
CA LEU A 101 6.55 -7.48 11.93
C LEU A 101 5.68 -8.72 11.74
N ALA A 102 5.85 -9.43 10.62
CA ALA A 102 5.13 -10.68 10.37
C ALA A 102 5.44 -11.76 11.44
N LYS A 103 6.72 -11.89 11.87
CA LYS A 103 7.11 -12.80 12.96
C LYS A 103 6.43 -12.42 14.27
N ILE A 104 6.40 -11.12 14.60
CA ILE A 104 5.73 -10.63 15.81
C ILE A 104 4.23 -10.91 15.75
N VAL A 105 3.59 -10.69 14.60
CA VAL A 105 2.17 -11.04 14.41
C VAL A 105 1.96 -12.52 14.68
N LYS A 106 2.73 -13.42 14.06
CA LYS A 106 2.60 -14.87 14.25
C LYS A 106 2.94 -15.37 15.64
N LYS A 107 3.79 -14.64 16.38
CA LYS A 107 4.12 -14.95 17.77
C LYS A 107 2.92 -14.75 18.70
N HIS A 108 2.11 -13.73 18.46
CA HIS A 108 1.00 -13.34 19.34
C HIS A 108 -0.39 -13.70 18.79
N HIS A 109 -0.50 -13.98 17.48
CA HIS A 109 -1.77 -14.22 16.79
C HIS A 109 -1.70 -15.47 15.90
N GLN A 110 -2.82 -16.18 15.78
CA GLN A 110 -3.02 -17.28 14.81
C GLN A 110 -3.71 -16.81 13.53
N THR A 111 -3.63 -15.51 13.24
CA THR A 111 -4.33 -14.86 12.13
C THR A 111 -3.54 -14.93 10.83
N PRO A 112 -4.21 -14.87 9.67
CA PRO A 112 -3.57 -14.72 8.37
C PRO A 112 -2.70 -13.45 8.27
N VAL A 113 -1.52 -13.61 7.68
CA VAL A 113 -0.58 -12.55 7.31
C VAL A 113 -0.47 -12.50 5.78
N ILE A 114 -0.84 -11.35 5.24
CA ILE A 114 -0.95 -11.09 3.81
C ILE A 114 0.08 -10.03 3.42
N PHE A 115 0.94 -10.34 2.46
CA PHE A 115 1.87 -9.39 1.88
C PHE A 115 1.37 -8.83 0.57
N GLY A 116 1.74 -7.59 0.27
CA GLY A 116 1.43 -6.91 -0.99
C GLY A 116 2.47 -5.86 -1.36
N GLY A 117 2.35 -5.31 -2.57
CA GLY A 117 3.28 -4.31 -3.09
C GLY A 117 4.20 -4.83 -4.21
N LEU A 118 4.99 -3.93 -4.80
CA LEU A 118 5.82 -4.25 -5.95
C LEU A 118 6.93 -5.26 -5.58
N SER A 119 7.64 -5.03 -4.48
CA SER A 119 8.69 -5.97 -4.05
C SER A 119 8.10 -7.33 -3.66
N SER A 120 6.95 -7.37 -2.98
CA SER A 120 6.18 -8.61 -2.77
C SER A 120 5.85 -9.33 -4.09
N THR A 121 5.48 -8.58 -5.13
CA THR A 121 5.14 -9.13 -6.45
C THR A 121 6.34 -9.78 -7.12
N TYR A 122 7.52 -9.17 -7.02
CA TYR A 122 8.74 -9.69 -7.64
C TYR A 122 9.26 -10.95 -6.94
N PHE A 123 9.22 -10.93 -5.61
CA PHE A 123 9.84 -11.95 -4.77
C PHE A 123 8.81 -12.90 -4.15
N HIS A 124 7.59 -12.98 -4.71
CA HIS A 124 6.49 -13.72 -4.09
C HIS A 124 6.80 -15.19 -3.81
N GLU A 125 7.55 -15.86 -4.70
CA GLU A 125 7.92 -17.27 -4.56
C GLU A 125 8.94 -17.51 -3.43
N GLU A 126 9.81 -16.53 -3.16
CA GLU A 126 10.73 -16.58 -2.03
C GLU A 126 10.02 -16.16 -0.74
N LEU A 127 9.31 -15.04 -0.80
CA LEU A 127 8.58 -14.44 0.31
C LEU A 127 7.57 -15.41 0.91
N ILE A 128 6.82 -16.13 0.08
CA ILE A 128 5.85 -17.10 0.58
C ILE A 128 6.52 -18.22 1.38
N LYS A 129 7.78 -18.59 1.14
CA LYS A 129 8.43 -19.71 1.85
C LYS A 129 8.66 -19.43 3.34
N TYR A 130 8.71 -18.16 3.75
CA TYR A 130 8.85 -17.80 5.15
C TYR A 130 7.65 -18.30 5.98
N PRO A 131 7.86 -18.93 7.15
CA PRO A 131 6.79 -19.50 7.95
C PRO A 131 5.77 -18.45 8.42
N GLN A 132 6.18 -17.19 8.51
CA GLN A 132 5.33 -16.08 8.93
C GLN A 132 4.49 -15.43 7.81
N VAL A 133 4.57 -15.94 6.59
CA VAL A 133 3.80 -15.43 5.43
C VAL A 133 2.82 -16.49 4.95
N ASP A 134 1.53 -16.15 4.92
CA ASP A 134 0.47 -17.08 4.47
C ASP A 134 0.03 -16.80 3.04
N PHE A 135 -0.03 -15.51 2.67
CA PHE A 135 -0.55 -15.04 1.39
C PHE A 135 0.30 -13.90 0.84
N VAL A 136 0.42 -13.84 -0.48
CA VAL A 136 1.01 -12.71 -1.21
C VAL A 136 0.06 -12.31 -2.34
N ILE A 137 -0.47 -11.09 -2.28
CA ILE A 137 -1.23 -10.48 -3.37
C ILE A 137 -0.26 -9.78 -4.31
N ARG A 138 -0.26 -10.18 -5.58
CA ARG A 138 0.67 -9.68 -6.60
C ARG A 138 0.01 -8.64 -7.52
N GLY A 139 0.86 -7.83 -8.13
CA GLY A 139 0.47 -6.72 -9.01
C GLY A 139 0.33 -5.40 -8.25
N GLU A 140 0.24 -4.32 -9.01
CA GLU A 140 0.04 -2.96 -8.48
C GLU A 140 -1.42 -2.62 -8.17
N SER A 141 -2.37 -3.42 -8.65
CA SER A 141 -3.80 -3.27 -8.37
C SER A 141 -4.31 -4.43 -7.52
N ALA A 142 -4.17 -4.26 -6.21
CA ALA A 142 -4.44 -5.28 -5.20
C ALA A 142 -5.87 -5.21 -4.62
N GLU A 143 -6.64 -4.15 -4.91
CA GLU A 143 -7.94 -3.87 -4.31
C GLU A 143 -8.94 -5.03 -4.46
N VAL A 144 -9.21 -5.45 -5.69
CA VAL A 144 -10.14 -6.56 -5.98
C VAL A 144 -9.59 -7.91 -5.52
N PRO A 145 -8.33 -8.29 -5.83
CA PRO A 145 -7.74 -9.53 -5.31
C PRO A 145 -7.82 -9.65 -3.78
N LEU A 146 -7.54 -8.56 -3.05
CA LEU A 146 -7.57 -8.55 -1.59
C LEU A 146 -9.00 -8.65 -1.06
N LEU A 147 -9.96 -7.95 -1.68
CA LEU A 147 -11.38 -8.08 -1.35
C LEU A 147 -11.85 -9.54 -1.49
N HIS A 148 -11.50 -10.19 -2.61
CA HIS A 148 -11.83 -11.59 -2.87
C HIS A 148 -11.18 -12.51 -1.83
N LEU A 149 -9.91 -12.27 -1.48
CA LEU A 149 -9.23 -13.04 -0.44
C LEU A 149 -9.92 -12.91 0.92
N LEU A 150 -10.26 -11.71 1.36
CA LEU A 150 -10.96 -11.51 2.64
C LEU A 150 -12.33 -12.20 2.66
N SER A 151 -13.09 -12.10 1.56
CA SER A 151 -14.40 -12.76 1.43
C SER A 151 -14.29 -14.29 1.47
N VAL A 152 -13.29 -14.85 0.79
CA VAL A 152 -13.02 -16.29 0.81
C VAL A 152 -12.59 -16.72 2.20
N LEU A 153 -11.63 -16.03 2.84
CA LEU A 153 -11.18 -16.34 4.20
C LEU A 153 -12.34 -16.44 5.21
N GLN A 154 -13.41 -15.65 5.04
CA GLN A 154 -14.59 -15.70 5.90
C GLN A 154 -15.51 -16.90 5.62
N ASN A 155 -15.61 -17.38 4.37
CA ASN A 155 -16.72 -18.24 3.93
C ASN A 155 -16.30 -19.58 3.26
N LYS A 156 -15.09 -19.71 2.70
CA LYS A 156 -14.64 -20.86 1.89
C LYS A 156 -13.11 -21.07 1.98
N LYS A 157 -12.61 -22.30 1.77
CA LYS A 157 -11.16 -22.59 1.74
C LYS A 157 -10.57 -22.72 0.32
N ASP A 158 -11.35 -22.40 -0.72
CA ASP A 158 -10.86 -22.47 -2.09
C ASP A 158 -10.29 -21.12 -2.54
N PHE A 159 -8.96 -21.04 -2.53
CA PHE A 159 -8.21 -19.86 -2.93
C PHE A 159 -7.88 -19.84 -4.43
N SER A 160 -8.14 -20.92 -5.18
CA SER A 160 -7.69 -21.08 -6.58
C SER A 160 -8.30 -20.06 -7.55
N SER A 161 -9.47 -19.53 -7.20
CA SER A 161 -10.18 -18.52 -8.00
C SER A 161 -9.74 -17.08 -7.74
N ILE A 162 -8.88 -16.83 -6.73
CA ILE A 162 -8.46 -15.47 -6.38
C ILE A 162 -7.36 -15.02 -7.35
N PRO A 163 -7.59 -14.00 -8.19
CA PRO A 163 -6.61 -13.55 -9.15
C PRO A 163 -5.34 -13.04 -8.45
N ASN A 164 -4.20 -13.23 -9.10
CA ASN A 164 -2.90 -12.70 -8.68
C ASN A 164 -2.38 -13.21 -7.32
N LEU A 165 -3.05 -14.18 -6.68
CA LEU A 165 -2.67 -14.69 -5.36
C LEU A 165 -1.51 -15.71 -5.46
N THR A 166 -0.59 -15.63 -4.50
CA THR A 166 0.31 -16.73 -4.12
C THR A 166 0.03 -17.12 -2.68
N TYR A 167 -0.05 -18.42 -2.40
CA TYR A 167 -0.45 -18.91 -1.08
C TYR A 167 0.13 -20.29 -0.80
N LYS A 168 0.05 -20.71 0.46
CA LYS A 168 0.35 -22.08 0.89
C LYS A 168 -0.93 -22.88 1.06
N GLN A 169 -0.92 -24.11 0.57
CA GLN A 169 -1.95 -25.10 0.87
C GLN A 169 -1.29 -26.47 0.97
N ASP A 170 -1.53 -27.18 2.07
CA ASP A 170 -1.01 -28.53 2.33
C ASP A 170 0.52 -28.64 2.17
N GLY A 171 1.24 -27.61 2.65
CA GLY A 171 2.70 -27.52 2.56
C GLY A 171 3.26 -27.16 1.18
N GLN A 172 2.40 -27.01 0.16
CA GLN A 172 2.81 -26.64 -1.19
C GLN A 172 2.49 -25.18 -1.48
N VAL A 173 3.40 -24.54 -2.24
CA VAL A 173 3.18 -23.19 -2.77
C VAL A 173 2.30 -23.28 -4.00
N LYS A 174 1.18 -22.55 -4.00
CA LYS A 174 0.29 -22.41 -5.15
C LYS A 174 0.31 -20.97 -5.64
N ILE A 175 0.37 -20.80 -6.96
CA ILE A 175 0.48 -19.51 -7.64
C ILE A 175 -0.66 -19.45 -8.63
N ASN A 176 -1.64 -18.59 -8.36
CA ASN A 176 -2.76 -18.38 -9.28
C ASN A 176 -2.32 -17.55 -10.49
N GLN A 177 -3.17 -17.44 -11.51
CA GLN A 177 -2.85 -16.64 -12.68
C GLN A 177 -2.78 -15.14 -12.34
N MET A 178 -1.84 -14.42 -12.97
CA MET A 178 -1.86 -12.95 -13.01
C MET A 178 -2.93 -12.53 -14.04
N SER A 179 -4.15 -12.29 -13.58
CA SER A 179 -5.33 -12.06 -14.44
C SER A 179 -6.10 -10.79 -14.12
N TYR A 180 -5.98 -10.24 -12.91
CA TYR A 180 -6.60 -8.96 -12.59
C TYR A 180 -5.62 -7.81 -12.84
N VAL A 181 -5.74 -7.19 -14.00
CA VAL A 181 -4.94 -6.03 -14.44
C VAL A 181 -5.89 -5.02 -15.09
N PRO A 182 -6.53 -4.13 -14.30
CA PRO A 182 -7.57 -3.26 -14.82
C PRO A 182 -6.99 -2.26 -15.83
N GLU A 183 -7.75 -1.96 -16.88
CA GLU A 183 -7.35 -1.03 -17.96
C GLU A 183 -7.55 0.44 -17.59
N ASP A 184 -8.48 0.72 -16.67
CA ASP A 184 -8.70 2.02 -16.07
C ASP A 184 -8.64 1.92 -14.54
N LEU A 185 -8.64 3.07 -13.86
CA LEU A 185 -8.50 3.18 -12.42
C LEU A 185 -9.58 4.07 -11.80
N ASN A 186 -10.72 4.22 -12.48
CA ASN A 186 -11.73 5.21 -12.11
C ASN A 186 -12.40 4.89 -10.77
N GLU A 187 -12.53 3.61 -10.43
CA GLU A 187 -13.10 3.15 -9.16
C GLU A 187 -12.17 3.40 -7.95
N PHE A 188 -10.87 3.59 -8.21
CA PHE A 188 -9.85 3.78 -7.17
C PHE A 188 -9.65 5.27 -6.91
N THR A 189 -10.44 5.80 -5.97
CA THR A 189 -10.33 7.18 -5.52
C THR A 189 -9.46 7.28 -4.27
N ILE A 190 -8.77 8.42 -4.10
CA ILE A 190 -8.02 8.74 -2.88
C ILE A 190 -8.78 9.84 -2.13
N ASP A 191 -9.57 9.44 -1.14
CA ASP A 191 -10.32 10.34 -0.28
C ASP A 191 -9.65 10.44 1.10
N TYR A 192 -8.99 11.56 1.35
CA TYR A 192 -8.37 11.79 2.65
C TYR A 192 -9.40 12.01 3.78
N ALA A 193 -10.66 12.33 3.46
CA ALA A 193 -11.72 12.36 4.46
C ALA A 193 -11.98 10.98 5.06
N HIS A 194 -11.86 9.92 4.25
CA HIS A 194 -11.91 8.53 4.73
C HIS A 194 -10.79 8.27 5.75
N ILE A 195 -9.56 8.68 5.44
CA ILE A 195 -8.42 8.54 6.36
C ILE A 195 -8.65 9.26 7.70
N ILE A 196 -9.16 10.50 7.66
CA ILE A 196 -9.51 11.24 8.88
C ILE A 196 -10.60 10.51 9.68
N LYS A 197 -11.67 10.06 9.02
CA LYS A 197 -12.76 9.30 9.67
C LYS A 197 -12.26 8.00 10.28
N SER A 198 -11.38 7.26 9.59
CA SER A 198 -10.78 6.04 10.10
C SER A 198 -9.86 6.30 11.30
N ALA A 199 -9.06 7.37 11.27
CA ALA A 199 -8.23 7.77 12.40
C ALA A 199 -9.07 8.08 13.65
N ILE A 200 -10.19 8.80 13.49
CA ILE A 200 -11.15 9.08 14.56
C ILE A 200 -11.81 7.79 15.06
N LYS A 201 -12.33 6.95 14.15
CA LYS A 201 -13.00 5.68 14.47
C LYS A 201 -12.11 4.78 15.33
N HIS A 202 -10.84 4.66 14.96
CA HIS A 202 -9.87 3.81 15.67
C HIS A 202 -9.17 4.51 16.84
N ARG A 203 -9.44 5.81 17.06
CA ARG A 203 -8.79 6.64 18.09
C ARG A 203 -7.27 6.60 18.03
N ASP A 204 -6.71 6.55 16.81
CA ASP A 204 -5.26 6.44 16.57
C ASP A 204 -4.83 7.38 15.46
N PHE A 205 -4.74 8.68 15.73
CA PHE A 205 -4.26 9.63 14.73
C PHE A 205 -2.81 9.36 14.31
N SER A 206 -1.95 8.95 15.25
CA SER A 206 -0.54 8.66 14.99
C SER A 206 -0.32 7.52 13.98
N GLY A 207 -1.18 6.50 14.00
CA GLY A 207 -1.10 5.36 13.09
C GLY A 207 -1.41 5.70 11.63
N TYR A 208 -2.11 6.82 11.38
CA TYR A 208 -2.49 7.27 10.03
C TYR A 208 -1.59 8.38 9.49
N VAL A 209 -0.67 8.93 10.31
CA VAL A 209 0.31 9.92 9.86
C VAL A 209 1.21 9.26 8.80
N PRO A 210 1.30 9.83 7.58
CA PRO A 210 2.06 9.23 6.51
C PRO A 210 3.56 9.27 6.77
N PHE A 211 4.11 10.39 7.24
CA PHE A 211 5.55 10.53 7.51
C PHE A 211 5.86 11.58 8.59
N SER A 212 7.11 11.63 9.05
CA SER A 212 7.56 12.42 10.21
C SER A 212 7.16 13.90 10.21
N ASP A 213 7.40 14.61 9.10
CA ASP A 213 7.19 16.07 9.01
C ASP A 213 5.79 16.48 8.48
N TRP A 214 4.87 15.53 8.32
CA TRP A 214 3.58 15.79 7.68
C TRP A 214 2.70 16.79 8.44
N GLN A 215 2.87 16.92 9.77
CA GLN A 215 2.12 17.90 10.55
C GLN A 215 2.54 19.35 10.26
N ASN A 216 3.82 19.58 9.95
CA ASN A 216 4.33 20.91 9.59
C ASN A 216 4.10 21.19 8.11
N TYR A 217 4.16 20.16 7.26
CA TYR A 217 3.96 20.26 5.82
C TYR A 217 3.03 19.14 5.32
N PRO A 218 1.70 19.35 5.37
CA PRO A 218 0.71 18.32 5.04
C PRO A 218 0.57 18.15 3.52
N ILE A 219 1.66 17.77 2.85
CA ILE A 219 1.62 17.38 1.45
C ILE A 219 0.79 16.10 1.32
N THR A 220 -0.13 16.12 0.38
CA THR A 220 -0.95 14.98 -0.01
C THR A 220 -0.57 14.57 -1.43
N ALA A 221 -1.03 13.41 -1.86
CA ALA A 221 -0.75 12.92 -3.20
C ALA A 221 -1.94 12.20 -3.79
N ILE A 222 -2.07 12.33 -5.10
CA ILE A 222 -3.03 11.61 -5.93
C ILE A 222 -2.27 10.97 -7.08
N PHE A 223 -2.70 9.80 -7.55
CA PHE A 223 -2.13 9.19 -8.75
C PHE A 223 -3.07 9.37 -9.93
N THR A 224 -2.51 9.70 -11.10
CA THR A 224 -3.22 9.77 -12.38
C THR A 224 -3.17 8.44 -13.12
N CYS A 225 -2.20 7.58 -12.80
CA CYS A 225 -1.99 6.31 -13.48
C CYS A 225 -1.35 5.23 -12.61
N ARG A 226 -1.42 3.99 -13.11
CA ARG A 226 -0.57 2.86 -12.70
C ARG A 226 0.08 2.25 -13.93
N GLY A 227 1.34 1.87 -13.81
CA GLY A 227 2.17 1.45 -14.95
C GLY A 227 3.09 2.57 -15.44
N CYS A 228 3.92 2.25 -16.43
CA CYS A 228 4.88 3.18 -17.01
C CYS A 228 4.99 2.96 -18.53
N THR A 229 5.33 4.02 -19.28
CA THR A 229 5.64 3.95 -20.71
C THR A 229 7.13 3.76 -21.00
N TYR A 230 8.00 3.99 -20.00
CA TYR A 230 9.45 4.02 -20.15
C TYR A 230 10.14 2.75 -19.66
N ASN A 231 11.29 2.42 -20.27
CA ASN A 231 12.17 1.30 -19.90
C ASN A 231 13.47 1.78 -19.25
N CYS A 232 13.36 2.56 -18.16
CA CYS A 232 14.54 3.03 -17.42
C CYS A 232 15.32 1.83 -16.86
N ARG A 233 16.62 1.73 -17.20
CA ARG A 233 17.47 0.56 -16.91
C ARG A 233 17.53 0.14 -15.44
N THR A 234 17.41 1.10 -14.52
CA THR A 234 17.52 0.88 -13.07
C THR A 234 16.18 0.80 -12.35
N CYS A 235 15.06 0.99 -13.05
CA CYS A 235 13.75 1.12 -12.43
C CYS A 235 12.98 -0.21 -12.41
N GLY A 236 12.67 -0.72 -11.21
CA GLY A 236 11.74 -1.84 -11.00
C GLY A 236 10.27 -1.50 -11.30
N GLY A 237 9.97 -0.25 -11.69
CA GLY A 237 8.65 0.19 -12.16
C GLY A 237 8.62 0.54 -13.64
N SER A 238 9.53 -0.01 -14.44
CA SER A 238 9.56 0.24 -15.89
C SER A 238 8.47 -0.51 -16.66
N LYS A 239 8.21 -0.14 -17.91
CA LYS A 239 7.19 -0.76 -18.78
C LYS A 239 7.39 -2.28 -18.89
N GLU A 240 8.60 -2.74 -19.21
CA GLU A 240 8.94 -4.16 -19.29
C GLU A 240 8.77 -4.88 -17.96
N ALA A 241 9.14 -4.22 -16.86
CA ALA A 241 9.02 -4.81 -15.55
C ALA A 241 7.55 -4.95 -15.11
N TYR A 242 6.73 -3.93 -15.33
CA TYR A 242 5.28 -4.00 -15.16
C TYR A 242 4.63 -5.09 -16.03
N GLN A 243 5.05 -5.20 -17.29
CA GLN A 243 4.55 -6.24 -18.19
C GLN A 243 4.93 -7.64 -17.69
N LYS A 244 6.18 -7.83 -17.25
CA LYS A 244 6.72 -9.11 -16.81
C LYS A 244 6.14 -9.56 -15.48
N PHE A 245 6.09 -8.68 -14.49
CA PHE A 245 5.77 -9.05 -13.10
C PHE A 245 4.33 -8.76 -12.70
N CYS A 246 3.66 -7.82 -13.38
CA CYS A 246 2.27 -7.47 -13.07
C CYS A 246 1.30 -7.72 -14.23
N GLY A 247 1.76 -8.19 -15.39
CA GLY A 247 0.91 -8.39 -16.57
C GLY A 247 0.44 -7.10 -17.25
N ARG A 248 0.91 -5.93 -16.82
CA ARG A 248 0.48 -4.62 -17.34
C ARG A 248 1.26 -4.21 -18.59
N ARG A 249 0.60 -4.30 -19.75
CA ARG A 249 1.21 -3.97 -21.07
C ARG A 249 1.21 -2.48 -21.40
N LYS A 250 0.24 -1.73 -20.87
CA LYS A 250 0.07 -0.28 -21.03
C LYS A 250 -0.33 0.34 -19.68
N PRO A 251 0.05 1.59 -19.39
CA PRO A 251 -0.46 2.27 -18.21
C PRO A 251 -2.00 2.32 -18.22
N ALA A 252 -2.60 2.15 -17.06
CA ALA A 252 -4.00 2.49 -16.85
C ALA A 252 -4.07 3.89 -16.29
N TYR A 253 -4.89 4.73 -16.92
CA TYR A 253 -5.08 6.13 -16.54
C TYR A 253 -6.44 6.30 -15.88
N ARG A 254 -6.51 7.24 -14.93
CA ARG A 254 -7.77 7.73 -14.35
C ARG A 254 -8.36 8.80 -15.23
N ASP A 255 -9.68 8.90 -15.26
CA ASP A 255 -10.39 10.02 -15.85
C ASP A 255 -9.88 11.37 -15.26
N PRO A 256 -9.51 12.36 -16.10
CA PRO A 256 -8.94 13.62 -15.65
C PRO A 256 -9.92 14.46 -14.82
N GLU A 257 -11.23 14.35 -15.03
CA GLU A 257 -12.23 15.07 -14.24
C GLU A 257 -12.39 14.45 -12.85
N LEU A 258 -12.29 13.12 -12.74
CA LEU A 258 -12.24 12.43 -11.44
C LEU A 258 -10.98 12.80 -10.66
N VAL A 259 -9.84 12.91 -11.35
CA VAL A 259 -8.60 13.40 -10.73
C VAL A 259 -8.78 14.82 -10.19
N ALA A 260 -9.36 15.73 -10.96
CA ALA A 260 -9.65 17.09 -10.50
C ALA A 260 -10.62 17.12 -9.30
N SER A 261 -11.64 16.26 -9.31
CA SER A 261 -12.59 16.09 -8.20
C SER A 261 -11.89 15.63 -6.91
N ASP A 262 -10.96 14.68 -7.00
CA ASP A 262 -10.16 14.24 -5.85
C ASP A 262 -9.28 15.38 -5.31
N VAL A 263 -8.62 16.16 -6.19
CA VAL A 263 -7.84 17.35 -5.80
C VAL A 263 -8.70 18.35 -5.02
N TYR A 264 -9.90 18.63 -5.53
CA TYR A 264 -10.84 19.55 -4.86
C TYR A 264 -11.38 18.99 -3.53
N SER A 265 -11.62 17.68 -3.46
CA SER A 265 -12.01 17.05 -2.20
C SER A 265 -10.92 17.23 -1.14
N ILE A 266 -9.66 16.99 -1.52
CA ILE A 266 -8.51 17.13 -0.63
C ILE A 266 -8.31 18.57 -0.16
N SER A 267 -8.45 19.56 -1.07
CA SER A 267 -8.22 20.97 -0.75
C SER A 267 -9.22 21.53 0.27
N LYS A 268 -10.39 20.89 0.44
CA LYS A 268 -11.36 21.23 1.50
C LYS A 268 -10.86 20.89 2.90
N TYR A 269 -9.99 19.89 3.03
CA TYR A 269 -9.50 19.39 4.32
C TYR A 269 -8.06 19.84 4.60
N PHE A 270 -7.24 19.99 3.57
CA PHE A 270 -5.82 20.32 3.69
C PHE A 270 -5.47 21.56 2.88
N LYS A 271 -4.74 22.49 3.50
CA LYS A 271 -4.21 23.70 2.85
C LYS A 271 -2.77 23.51 2.34
N GLY A 272 -2.30 22.26 2.26
CA GLY A 272 -0.97 21.91 1.76
C GLY A 272 -0.96 21.61 0.26
N PRO A 273 0.23 21.49 -0.34
CA PRO A 273 0.35 21.08 -1.75
C PRO A 273 -0.21 19.67 -1.98
N ILE A 274 -0.75 19.48 -3.18
CA ILE A 274 -1.25 18.18 -3.64
C ILE A 274 -0.33 17.72 -4.77
N PHE A 275 0.42 16.65 -4.53
CA PHE A 275 1.34 16.10 -5.51
C PHE A 275 0.59 15.18 -6.49
N VAL A 276 0.60 15.58 -7.77
CA VAL A 276 0.01 14.78 -8.85
C VAL A 276 1.05 13.79 -9.36
N LEU A 277 0.89 12.53 -8.96
CA LEU A 277 1.78 11.43 -9.33
C LEU A 277 1.42 10.92 -10.73
N GLY A 278 2.44 10.86 -11.59
CA GLY A 278 2.30 10.52 -12.99
C GLY A 278 2.41 11.77 -13.87
N ASP A 279 2.88 11.56 -15.10
CA ASP A 279 2.99 12.64 -16.06
C ASP A 279 1.66 12.80 -16.81
N ILE A 280 1.01 13.94 -16.60
CA ILE A 280 -0.31 14.26 -17.16
C ILE A 280 -0.31 14.37 -18.69
N PHE A 281 0.87 14.47 -19.32
CA PHE A 281 0.99 14.49 -20.78
C PHE A 281 1.15 13.09 -21.39
N GLN A 282 1.46 12.05 -20.60
CA GLN A 282 1.58 10.68 -21.12
C GLN A 282 0.32 10.12 -21.79
N PRO A 283 -0.91 10.43 -21.35
CA PRO A 283 -2.13 10.03 -22.06
C PRO A 283 -2.42 10.87 -23.31
N GLY A 284 -1.73 12.01 -23.48
CA GLY A 284 -1.89 12.98 -24.57
C GLY A 284 -2.31 14.38 -24.09
N GLU A 285 -2.07 15.40 -24.91
CA GLU A 285 -2.33 16.81 -24.57
C GLU A 285 -3.79 17.09 -24.18
N LYS A 286 -4.75 16.41 -24.84
CA LYS A 286 -6.18 16.54 -24.52
C LYS A 286 -6.46 16.19 -23.05
N TYR A 287 -5.82 15.13 -22.54
CA TYR A 287 -5.97 14.72 -21.15
C TYR A 287 -5.47 15.80 -20.19
N ALA A 288 -4.25 16.29 -20.42
CA ALA A 288 -3.64 17.35 -19.62
C ALA A 288 -4.51 18.60 -19.62
N GLN A 289 -5.00 19.02 -20.80
CA GLN A 289 -5.86 20.19 -20.94
C GLN A 289 -7.19 20.01 -20.18
N THR A 290 -7.86 18.86 -20.32
CA THR A 290 -9.09 18.58 -19.56
C THR A 290 -8.87 18.61 -18.06
N LEU A 291 -7.76 18.04 -17.57
CA LEU A 291 -7.42 18.08 -16.14
C LEU A 291 -7.21 19.53 -15.66
N LEU A 292 -6.38 20.30 -16.36
CA LEU A 292 -6.08 21.70 -16.00
C LEU A 292 -7.32 22.60 -16.06
N ASP A 293 -8.17 22.42 -17.07
CA ASP A 293 -9.44 23.16 -17.19
C ASP A 293 -10.41 22.81 -16.07
N SER A 294 -10.50 21.53 -15.69
CA SER A 294 -11.33 21.07 -14.59
C SER A 294 -10.83 21.59 -13.23
N LEU A 295 -9.52 21.67 -13.04
CA LEU A 295 -8.92 22.29 -11.85
C LEU A 295 -9.17 23.79 -11.76
N LYS A 296 -9.26 24.50 -12.89
CA LYS A 296 -9.52 25.96 -12.92
C LYS A 296 -10.97 26.33 -12.62
N LYS A 297 -11.91 25.41 -12.85
CA LYS A 297 -13.36 25.66 -12.72
C LYS A 297 -13.88 25.55 -11.27
N GLN A 298 -13.11 24.97 -10.36
CA GLN A 298 -13.51 24.69 -8.97
C GLN A 298 -12.78 25.60 -7.99
#